data_AF-U7GUI6-F1
#
_entry.id   AF-U7GUI6-F1
#
_cell.length_a   1.000
_cell.length_b   1.000
_cell.length_c   1.000
_cell.angle_alpha   90.00
_cell.angle_beta   90.00
_cell.angle_gamma   90.00
#
_symmetry.space_group_name_H-M   'P 1'
#
loop_
_entity.id
_entity.type
_entity.pdbx_description
1 polymer ?
#
loop_
_entity_poly.entity_id
_entity_poly.type
_entity_poly.pdbx_seq_one_letter_code
_entity_poly.pdbx_strand_id
1 'polypeptide(L)'
;MERQITCIGLVLVSLLAAGCAGAGKDNTPVLDFQQAQAVWQAHGIDSYEVTVWQTCFCPPDLLQPMRVTVREGTVIDVEGLEQPINHPDILDPRRLTIDGLLGVIDKARHSAETLVAEYDQRYGFPVRLEVDGSPFIADDEFSYRLSDFQPF
;
A
#
# COMPACT_ATOMS: atom_id res chain seq x y z
N MET A 1 -67.64 -46.52 -8.47
CA MET A 1 -66.30 -46.66 -9.09
C MET A 1 -65.33 -45.86 -8.26
N GLU A 2 -64.78 -46.56 -7.26
CA GLU A 2 -63.83 -46.05 -6.28
C GLU A 2 -62.44 -45.97 -6.92
N ARG A 3 -61.65 -44.96 -6.54
CA ARG A 3 -60.21 -44.99 -6.77
C ARG A 3 -59.51 -44.46 -5.54
N GLN A 4 -59.10 -45.39 -4.68
CA GLN A 4 -58.14 -45.13 -3.62
C GLN A 4 -56.83 -44.69 -4.26
N ILE A 5 -56.27 -43.57 -3.79
CA ILE A 5 -54.93 -43.13 -4.14
C ILE A 5 -54.09 -43.29 -2.88
N THR A 6 -53.22 -44.28 -2.92
CA THR A 6 -52.25 -44.64 -1.89
C THR A 6 -51.27 -43.47 -1.68
N CYS A 7 -51.32 -42.80 -0.53
CA CYS A 7 -50.26 -41.90 -0.10
C CYS A 7 -49.14 -42.72 0.57
N ILE A 8 -48.20 -43.19 -0.23
CA ILE A 8 -46.92 -43.72 0.26
C ILE A 8 -46.10 -42.54 0.80
N GLY A 9 -45.73 -42.63 2.07
CA GLY A 9 -45.08 -41.57 2.82
C GLY A 9 -43.70 -41.22 2.29
N LEU A 10 -43.38 -39.92 2.32
CA LEU A 10 -42.03 -39.42 2.18
C LEU A 10 -41.54 -39.00 3.57
N VAL A 11 -40.71 -39.83 4.19
CA VAL A 11 -40.00 -39.48 5.42
C VAL A 11 -38.86 -38.54 5.04
N LEU A 12 -39.01 -37.26 5.37
CA LEU A 12 -37.93 -36.26 5.30
C LEU A 12 -36.96 -36.48 6.46
N VAL A 13 -35.86 -37.17 6.20
CA VAL A 13 -34.70 -37.21 7.11
C VAL A 13 -33.88 -35.95 6.87
N SER A 14 -34.07 -34.96 7.74
CA SER A 14 -33.30 -33.72 7.80
C SER A 14 -31.84 -34.02 8.14
N LEU A 15 -30.95 -33.81 7.17
CA LEU A 15 -29.51 -33.89 7.31
C LEU A 15 -29.01 -32.61 8.00
N LEU A 16 -28.74 -32.68 9.30
CA LEU A 16 -28.05 -31.61 10.03
C LEU A 16 -26.56 -31.67 9.67
N ALA A 17 -26.15 -30.88 8.69
CA ALA A 17 -24.73 -30.60 8.43
C ALA A 17 -24.23 -29.61 9.50
N ALA A 18 -23.59 -30.13 10.54
CA ALA A 18 -22.74 -29.35 11.42
C ALA A 18 -21.54 -28.86 10.62
N GLY A 19 -21.62 -27.63 10.10
CA GLY A 19 -20.50 -26.96 9.44
C GLY A 19 -19.43 -26.64 10.47
N CYS A 20 -18.28 -27.31 10.34
CA CYS A 20 -17.07 -26.94 11.07
C CYS A 20 -16.62 -25.54 10.64
N ALA A 21 -16.87 -24.55 11.48
CA ALA A 21 -16.16 -23.28 11.45
C ALA A 21 -14.74 -23.53 11.95
N GLY A 22 -13.80 -23.71 11.02
CA GLY A 22 -12.41 -24.01 11.30
C GLY A 22 -11.47 -23.13 10.49
N ALA A 23 -10.66 -22.35 11.21
CA ALA A 23 -9.51 -21.55 10.78
C ALA A 23 -9.82 -20.32 9.89
N GLY A 24 -9.97 -19.17 10.56
CA GLY A 24 -9.79 -17.88 9.91
C GLY A 24 -8.39 -17.82 9.30
N LYS A 25 -8.32 -17.78 7.97
CA LYS A 25 -7.29 -17.00 7.30
C LYS A 25 -7.59 -15.55 7.64
N ASP A 26 -6.57 -14.80 8.03
CA ASP A 26 -6.68 -13.34 8.13
C ASP A 26 -7.06 -12.82 6.74
N ASN A 27 -8.37 -12.70 6.50
CA ASN A 27 -8.94 -12.28 5.22
C ASN A 27 -8.91 -10.75 5.12
N THR A 28 -7.90 -10.10 5.70
CA THR A 28 -7.70 -8.66 5.52
C THR A 28 -7.51 -8.44 4.03
N PRO A 29 -8.45 -7.75 3.35
CA PRO A 29 -8.35 -7.59 1.91
C PRO A 29 -7.06 -6.83 1.58
N VAL A 30 -6.18 -7.39 0.76
CA VAL A 30 -5.02 -6.63 0.26
C VAL A 30 -5.55 -5.60 -0.75
N LEU A 31 -5.25 -4.32 -0.55
CA LEU A 31 -5.67 -3.28 -1.49
C LEU A 31 -4.84 -3.38 -2.77
N ASP A 32 -5.50 -3.35 -3.92
CA ASP A 32 -4.84 -3.04 -5.18
C ASP A 32 -4.58 -1.52 -5.30
N PHE A 33 -3.84 -1.09 -6.33
CA PHE A 33 -3.53 0.33 -6.51
C PHE A 33 -4.78 1.20 -6.66
N GLN A 34 -5.77 0.78 -7.45
CA GLN A 34 -6.97 1.59 -7.69
C GLN A 34 -7.75 1.77 -6.39
N GLN A 35 -7.86 0.71 -5.59
CA GLN A 35 -8.50 0.75 -4.28
C GLN A 35 -7.71 1.64 -3.31
N ALA A 36 -6.40 1.44 -3.22
CA ALA A 36 -5.53 2.22 -2.33
C ALA A 36 -5.54 3.72 -2.67
N GLN A 37 -5.40 4.06 -3.96
CA GLN A 37 -5.51 5.43 -4.43
C GLN A 37 -6.87 6.04 -4.11
N ALA A 38 -7.96 5.30 -4.31
CA ALA A 38 -9.30 5.79 -3.98
C ALA A 38 -9.48 6.01 -2.46
N VAL A 39 -8.95 5.11 -1.61
CA VAL A 39 -8.97 5.27 -0.16
C VAL A 39 -8.20 6.53 0.26
N TRP A 40 -6.98 6.71 -0.26
CA TRP A 40 -6.16 7.89 0.05
C TRP A 40 -6.88 9.19 -0.34
N GLN A 41 -7.37 9.27 -1.57
CA GLN A 41 -8.07 10.46 -2.07
C GLN A 41 -9.37 10.76 -1.29
N ALA A 42 -10.06 9.72 -0.81
CA ALA A 42 -11.28 9.90 -0.01
C ALA A 42 -11.02 10.52 1.38
N HIS A 43 -9.82 10.37 1.93
CA HIS A 43 -9.47 11.01 3.20
C HIS A 43 -9.21 12.51 3.06
N GLY A 44 -8.83 12.98 1.86
CA GLY A 44 -8.56 14.40 1.60
C GLY A 44 -7.44 14.98 2.47
N ILE A 45 -6.46 14.16 2.85
CA ILE A 45 -5.32 14.56 3.67
C ILE A 45 -4.26 15.21 2.78
N ASP A 46 -3.92 16.47 3.05
CA ASP A 46 -2.84 17.20 2.37
C ASP A 46 -1.72 17.64 3.33
N SER A 47 -1.88 17.37 4.62
CA SER A 47 -1.04 17.84 5.70
C SER A 47 -0.76 16.70 6.68
N TYR A 48 0.50 16.29 6.79
CA TYR A 48 0.92 15.14 7.59
C TYR A 48 2.43 15.12 7.86
N GLU A 49 2.82 14.33 8.84
CA GLU A 49 4.20 13.87 9.04
C GLU A 49 4.27 12.39 8.68
N VAL A 50 5.38 11.97 8.08
CA VAL A 50 5.65 10.57 7.77
C VAL A 50 7.16 10.31 7.79
N THR A 51 7.57 9.14 8.27
CA THR A 51 8.94 8.67 8.10
C THR A 51 9.08 8.01 6.74
N VAL A 52 10.01 8.50 5.92
CA VAL A 52 10.38 7.94 4.62
C VAL A 52 11.79 7.35 4.71
N TRP A 53 11.95 6.09 4.35
CA TRP A 53 13.27 5.48 4.15
C TRP A 53 13.39 5.01 2.71
N GLN A 54 14.41 5.50 2.01
CA GLN A 54 14.65 5.16 0.62
C GLN A 54 15.96 4.40 0.43
N THR A 55 16.02 3.62 -0.65
CA THR A 55 17.29 3.13 -1.22
C THR A 55 17.41 3.66 -2.64
N CYS A 56 18.55 4.26 -2.95
CA CYS A 56 18.90 4.81 -4.25
C CYS A 56 20.41 4.82 -4.45
N PHE A 57 20.85 5.08 -5.68
CA PHE A 57 22.22 5.52 -5.94
C PHE A 57 22.37 7.00 -5.54
N CYS A 58 22.54 7.23 -4.24
CA CYS A 58 22.54 8.55 -3.62
C CYS A 58 23.54 8.62 -2.44
N PRO A 59 23.91 9.82 -1.96
CA PRO A 59 24.83 9.95 -0.83
C PRO A 59 24.37 9.22 0.44
N PRO A 60 25.30 8.75 1.29
CA PRO A 60 24.96 7.99 2.49
C PRO A 60 24.04 8.70 3.48
N ASP A 61 24.04 10.03 3.53
CA ASP A 61 23.13 10.81 4.37
C ASP A 61 21.68 10.79 3.88
N LEU A 62 21.40 10.26 2.69
CA LEU A 62 20.03 10.05 2.18
C LEU A 62 19.57 8.59 2.27
N LEU A 63 20.44 7.69 2.74
CA LEU A 63 20.19 6.26 2.92
C LEU A 63 19.80 5.93 4.38
N GLN A 64 18.99 6.80 4.98
CA GLN A 64 18.52 6.71 6.37
C GLN A 64 17.01 6.99 6.44
N PRO A 65 16.33 6.64 7.54
CA PRO A 65 14.99 7.16 7.82
C PRO A 65 15.00 8.69 7.90
N MET A 66 14.07 9.33 7.21
CA MET A 66 13.88 10.77 7.20
C MET A 66 12.45 11.09 7.63
N ARG A 67 12.28 11.95 8.62
CA ARG A 67 10.97 12.52 8.95
C ARG A 67 10.67 13.61 7.93
N VAL A 68 9.60 13.42 7.18
CA VAL A 68 9.11 14.36 6.16
C VAL A 68 7.85 15.03 6.68
N THR A 69 7.84 16.36 6.67
CA THR A 69 6.67 17.15 7.01
C THR A 69 6.05 17.76 5.76
N VAL A 70 4.77 17.45 5.53
CA VAL A 70 3.98 17.97 4.42
C VAL A 70 2.91 18.93 4.94
N ARG A 71 2.72 20.05 4.25
CA ARG A 71 1.62 21.02 4.45
C ARG A 71 1.04 21.39 3.11
N GLU A 72 -0.29 21.32 2.99
CA GLU A 72 -1.02 21.70 1.77
C GLU A 72 -0.41 21.03 0.52
N GLY A 73 -0.07 19.74 0.64
CA GLY A 73 0.53 18.92 -0.41
C GLY A 73 2.02 19.18 -0.69
N THR A 74 2.66 20.09 0.05
CA THR A 74 4.05 20.51 -0.17
C THR A 74 4.96 20.05 0.97
N VAL A 75 6.12 19.50 0.63
CA VAL A 75 7.18 19.20 1.61
C VAL A 75 7.73 20.52 2.15
N ILE A 76 7.59 20.75 3.45
CA ILE A 76 8.10 21.96 4.13
C ILE A 76 9.31 21.69 5.01
N ASP A 77 9.55 20.44 5.39
CA ASP A 77 10.70 20.04 6.19
C ASP A 77 11.08 18.59 5.94
N VAL A 78 12.38 18.30 6.03
CA VAL A 78 12.96 16.96 5.94
C VAL A 78 14.08 16.86 6.97
N GLU A 79 13.89 16.02 7.98
CA GLU A 79 14.84 15.78 9.07
C GLU A 79 15.41 14.36 8.96
N GLY A 80 16.73 14.23 8.85
CA GLY A 80 17.40 12.92 8.96
C GLY A 80 17.38 12.43 10.41
N LEU A 81 16.89 11.21 10.63
CA LEU A 81 16.69 10.67 11.98
C LEU A 81 17.93 10.02 12.60
N GLU A 82 18.95 9.73 11.80
CA GLU A 82 20.23 9.17 12.28
C GLU A 82 21.35 10.21 12.24
N GLN A 83 21.36 11.05 11.21
CA GLN A 83 22.35 12.10 10.99
C GLN A 83 21.77 13.28 10.17
N PRO A 84 22.36 14.49 10.28
CA PRO A 84 21.94 15.62 9.46
C PRO A 84 22.03 15.33 7.96
N ILE A 85 21.07 15.85 7.20
CA ILE A 85 21.07 15.81 5.74
C ILE A 85 21.98 16.93 5.22
N ASN A 86 23.05 16.53 4.52
CA ASN A 86 24.05 17.44 3.95
C ASN A 86 23.84 17.66 2.45
N HIS A 87 23.08 16.79 1.78
CA HIS A 87 22.77 16.88 0.35
C HIS A 87 21.25 16.98 0.07
N PRO A 88 20.53 17.98 0.65
CA PRO A 88 19.09 18.08 0.49
C PRO A 88 18.63 18.35 -0.95
N ASP A 89 19.51 18.90 -1.80
CA ASP A 89 19.26 19.22 -3.20
C ASP A 89 19.13 17.98 -4.11
N ILE A 90 19.56 16.81 -3.65
CA ILE A 90 19.42 15.53 -4.36
C ILE A 90 18.03 14.91 -4.16
N LEU A 91 17.32 15.30 -3.10
CA LEU A 91 15.98 14.80 -2.83
C LEU A 91 14.99 15.33 -3.89
N ASP A 92 14.20 14.43 -4.48
CA ASP A 92 13.02 14.81 -5.29
C ASP A 92 11.82 14.94 -4.35
N PRO A 93 11.27 16.15 -4.10
CA PRO A 93 10.13 16.33 -3.22
C PRO A 93 8.91 15.50 -3.64
N ARG A 94 8.74 15.20 -4.93
CA ARG A 94 7.65 14.36 -5.44
C ARG A 94 7.82 12.89 -5.06
N ARG A 95 8.99 12.46 -4.62
CA ARG A 95 9.21 11.11 -4.09
C ARG A 95 9.19 11.07 -2.56
N LEU A 96 8.91 12.20 -1.92
CA LEU A 96 8.77 12.32 -0.47
C LEU A 96 7.32 12.53 -0.02
N THR A 97 6.39 12.78 -0.95
CA THR A 97 4.95 12.87 -0.66
C THR A 97 4.23 11.58 -1.04
N ILE A 98 3.13 11.29 -0.35
CA ILE A 98 2.26 10.14 -0.64
C ILE A 98 1.65 10.27 -2.04
N ASP A 99 1.10 11.42 -2.41
CA ASP A 99 0.55 11.63 -3.77
C ASP A 99 1.60 11.46 -4.85
N GLY A 100 2.81 11.95 -4.59
CA GLY A 100 3.91 11.83 -5.54
C GLY A 100 4.38 10.38 -5.71
N LEU A 101 4.47 9.60 -4.62
CA LEU A 101 4.75 8.17 -4.68
C LEU A 101 3.62 7.37 -5.36
N LEU A 102 2.36 7.72 -5.13
CA LEU A 102 1.23 7.14 -5.88
C LEU A 102 1.35 7.43 -7.38
N GLY A 103 1.81 8.62 -7.77
CA GLY A 103 2.13 8.96 -9.16
C GLY A 103 3.29 8.15 -9.73
N VAL A 104 4.34 7.89 -8.94
CA VAL A 104 5.45 7.00 -9.33
C VAL A 104 4.94 5.58 -9.58
N ILE A 105 4.10 5.06 -8.68
CA ILE A 105 3.51 3.73 -8.82
C ILE A 105 2.65 3.66 -10.08
N ASP A 106 1.76 4.63 -10.31
CA ASP A 106 0.89 4.64 -11.49
C ASP A 106 1.69 4.56 -12.80
N LYS A 107 2.78 5.32 -12.89
CA LYS A 107 3.70 5.24 -14.03
C LYS A 107 4.38 3.87 -14.11
N ALA A 108 4.98 3.42 -13.01
CA ALA A 108 5.76 2.17 -12.97
C ALA A 108 4.92 0.94 -13.35
N ARG A 109 3.63 0.91 -13.03
CA ARG A 109 2.70 -0.17 -13.42
C ARG A 109 2.62 -0.40 -14.93
N HIS A 110 2.99 0.59 -15.72
CA HIS A 110 2.94 0.53 -17.18
C HIS A 110 4.32 0.41 -17.84
N SER A 111 5.40 0.62 -17.09
CA SER A 111 6.75 0.76 -17.67
C SER A 111 7.86 -0.01 -16.98
N ALA A 112 7.70 -0.40 -15.72
CA ALA A 112 8.74 -1.10 -14.97
C ALA A 112 8.70 -2.61 -15.28
N GLU A 113 9.87 -3.24 -15.33
CA GLU A 113 9.96 -4.70 -15.40
C GLU A 113 9.42 -5.34 -14.11
N THR A 114 9.83 -4.79 -12.95
CA THR A 114 9.33 -5.22 -11.64
C THR A 114 8.79 -4.04 -10.85
N LEU A 115 7.61 -4.25 -10.26
CA LEU A 115 6.99 -3.34 -9.32
C LEU A 115 6.41 -4.13 -8.16
N VAL A 116 6.81 -3.79 -6.95
CA VAL A 116 6.15 -4.23 -5.72
C VAL A 116 5.61 -3.01 -4.99
N ALA A 117 4.30 -2.99 -4.73
CA ALA A 117 3.66 -1.95 -3.96
C ALA A 117 2.70 -2.57 -2.93
N GLU A 118 2.88 -2.21 -1.66
CA GLU A 118 2.00 -2.59 -0.56
C GLU A 118 1.44 -1.32 0.08
N TYR A 119 0.18 -1.36 0.50
CA TYR A 119 -0.54 -0.18 0.95
C TYR A 119 -1.05 -0.34 2.38
N ASP A 120 -1.12 0.78 3.09
CA ASP A 120 -1.83 0.86 4.36
C ASP A 120 -3.33 0.64 4.15
N GLN A 121 -3.92 -0.23 4.96
CA GLN A 121 -5.32 -0.64 4.82
C GLN A 121 -6.32 0.45 5.23
N ARG A 122 -5.91 1.37 6.09
CA ARG A 122 -6.77 2.41 6.65
C ARG A 122 -6.74 3.67 5.79
N TYR A 123 -5.57 4.04 5.30
CA TYR A 123 -5.32 5.30 4.63
C TYR A 123 -4.96 5.15 3.15
N GLY A 124 -4.62 3.95 2.67
CA GLY A 124 -4.38 3.71 1.24
C GLY A 124 -3.05 4.25 0.70
N PHE A 125 -2.18 4.81 1.55
CA PHE A 125 -0.84 5.23 1.14
C PHE A 125 0.11 4.03 0.99
N PRO A 126 1.15 4.10 0.13
CA PRO A 126 2.10 3.02 -0.01
C PRO A 126 3.00 2.91 1.22
N VAL A 127 2.99 1.77 1.91
CA VAL A 127 3.92 1.45 3.02
C VAL A 127 5.24 0.88 2.52
N ARG A 128 5.22 0.26 1.33
CA ARG A 128 6.39 -0.34 0.67
C ARG A 128 6.26 -0.15 -0.84
N LEU A 129 7.33 0.33 -1.46
CA LEU A 129 7.48 0.45 -2.91
C LEU A 129 8.87 -0.03 -3.30
N GLU A 130 8.95 -0.93 -4.28
CA GLU A 130 10.18 -1.34 -4.94
C GLU A 130 9.95 -1.29 -6.45
N VAL A 131 10.85 -0.63 -7.16
CA VAL A 131 10.79 -0.48 -8.61
C VAL A 131 12.14 -0.91 -9.17
N ASP A 132 12.10 -1.75 -10.20
CA ASP A 132 13.22 -2.06 -11.08
C ASP A 132 12.71 -1.86 -12.51
N GLY A 133 13.22 -0.82 -13.17
CA GLY A 133 12.82 -0.49 -14.53
C GLY A 133 13.39 -1.45 -15.57
N SER A 134 14.60 -1.96 -15.36
CA SER A 134 15.23 -2.96 -16.21
C SER A 134 16.33 -3.73 -15.46
N PRO A 135 16.31 -5.08 -15.46
CA PRO A 135 17.25 -5.90 -14.70
C PRO A 135 18.69 -5.88 -15.25
N PHE A 136 18.92 -5.12 -16.33
CA PHE A 136 20.21 -4.99 -16.99
C PHE A 136 20.77 -3.56 -16.97
N ILE A 137 20.11 -2.62 -16.29
CA ILE A 137 20.53 -1.23 -16.17
C ILE A 137 20.83 -0.93 -14.71
N ALA A 138 22.11 -0.72 -14.39
CA ALA A 138 22.51 -0.33 -13.05
C ALA A 138 21.88 1.01 -12.66
N ASP A 139 21.50 1.13 -11.38
CA ASP A 139 21.01 2.33 -10.72
C ASP A 139 19.61 2.80 -11.19
N ASP A 140 18.87 1.96 -11.92
CA ASP A 140 17.43 2.19 -12.23
C ASP A 140 16.50 1.59 -11.16
N GLU A 141 17.07 0.88 -10.18
CA GLU A 141 16.33 0.32 -9.05
C GLU A 141 16.27 1.28 -7.87
N PHE A 142 15.08 1.42 -7.29
CA PHE A 142 14.89 2.21 -6.07
C PHE A 142 13.78 1.62 -5.20
N SER A 143 13.84 1.92 -3.90
CA SER A 143 12.79 1.53 -2.97
C SER A 143 12.42 2.64 -2.00
N TYR A 144 11.20 2.58 -1.49
CA TYR A 144 10.66 3.43 -0.44
C TYR A 144 9.93 2.57 0.61
N ARG A 145 10.13 2.91 1.88
CA ARG A 145 9.33 2.43 3.01
C ARG A 145 8.79 3.61 3.79
N LEU A 146 7.49 3.60 4.07
CA LEU A 146 6.82 4.65 4.83
C LEU A 146 6.34 4.09 6.17
N SER A 147 6.60 4.83 7.25
CA SER A 147 6.16 4.52 8.61
C SER A 147 5.77 5.78 9.37
N ASP A 148 5.23 5.61 10.58
CA ASP A 148 4.94 6.71 11.52
C ASP A 148 4.04 7.82 10.92
N PHE A 149 3.14 7.45 10.02
CA PHE A 149 2.23 8.38 9.37
C PHE A 149 1.27 9.02 10.37
N GLN A 150 1.23 10.36 10.38
CA GLN A 150 0.37 11.14 11.26
C GLN A 150 -0.19 12.37 10.53
N PRO A 151 -1.50 12.38 10.17
CA PRO A 151 -2.16 13.55 9.59
C PRO A 151 -2.49 14.60 10.66
N PHE A 152 -2.61 15.88 10.26
CA PHE A 152 -3.02 17.00 11.12
C PHE A 152 -3.68 18.15 10.35
#